data_AF-A0A022QEH5-F1
#
_entry.id   AF-A0A022QEH5-F1
#
_cell.length_a   1.000
_cell.length_b   1.000
_cell.length_c   1.000
_cell.angle_alpha   90.00
_cell.angle_beta   90.00
_cell.angle_gamma   90.00
#
_symmetry.space_group_name_H-M   'P 1'
#
loop_
_entity.id
_entity.type
_entity.pdbx_description
1 polymer ?
#
loop_
_entity_poly.entity_id
_entity_poly.type
_entity_poly.pdbx_seq_one_letter_code
_entity_poly.pdbx_strand_id
1 'polypeptide(L)'
;MEEYPEELRTPPVALACLVGCPDVHSLITAHLHSQQPPINAIALPDFSMISVIPPKKPPRDISDPIRGILRSDWLSKHRTRIPSVVAALFTSNHVSGDPAQWLQVCTDLENLNLVIKVCEFLHSNLCVLISILQPGQNTYLLNCMFVFNSVADVTSEDRMIALRKRAEVDSKNLIVFVPDDQLELIQSLSRLWTAFTDLANIYYRDEGRRIKVRLEKKSSSSMELNIRYCFKAAVYAEFRRDWLEALKLYEDAYHALREMVGTSTRMPPIQRLVEIKTIAEQLHFKMSTLLLHGGKVVEAIVWFRQHTANYRKLEGAPDVIFLHWEWLSRQHLVFAQLLETSSSDVLQVPSMVSVPAEKPTEWEFHPAYYYQLAASYLKEKNLSLEFAISMSEYVGPIDVSAESVVASVYFGQFARLLELEDTYIMQSLTDDEYVCYTLAEGKRLQDSSEIIALLKRSFEAYNNLKAERRAAYCGFQMAREYFLSNEF
;
A
#
# COMPACT_ATOMS: atom_id res chain seq x y z
N MET A 1 4.65 -2.39 -13.64
CA MET A 1 4.20 -2.53 -12.23
C MET A 1 5.26 -1.98 -11.29
N GLU A 2 6.55 -2.03 -11.64
CA GLU A 2 7.66 -1.54 -10.80
C GLU A 2 7.54 -0.06 -10.41
N GLU A 3 6.89 0.77 -11.23
CA GLU A 3 6.59 2.18 -10.93
C GLU A 3 5.61 2.38 -9.76
N TYR A 4 4.84 1.36 -9.36
CA TYR A 4 3.97 1.49 -8.19
C TYR A 4 4.72 1.27 -6.88
N PRO A 5 4.36 2.03 -5.83
CA PRO A 5 4.80 1.74 -4.47
C PRO A 5 4.55 0.27 -4.13
N GLU A 6 5.53 -0.35 -3.47
CA GLU A 6 5.43 -1.74 -3.01
C GLU A 6 4.17 -1.95 -2.17
N GLU A 7 3.78 -0.92 -1.43
CA GLU A 7 2.62 -0.94 -0.56
C GLU A 7 1.28 -1.13 -1.27
N LEU A 8 1.22 -0.75 -2.55
CA LEU A 8 0.05 -0.96 -3.39
C LEU A 8 0.03 -2.37 -3.97
N ARG A 9 1.21 -2.89 -4.35
CA ARG A 9 1.40 -4.15 -5.09
C ARG A 9 1.23 -5.40 -4.24
N THR A 10 1.62 -5.36 -2.98
CA THR A 10 1.54 -6.53 -2.10
C THR A 10 0.31 -6.42 -1.18
N PRO A 11 -0.26 -7.55 -0.72
CA PRO A 11 -1.29 -7.50 0.31
C PRO A 11 -0.76 -6.79 1.57
N PRO A 12 -1.61 -6.06 2.30
CA PRO A 12 -1.21 -5.40 3.52
C PRO A 12 -0.88 -6.43 4.61
N VAL A 13 0.24 -6.20 5.29
CA VAL A 13 0.76 -7.06 6.37
C VAL A 13 0.66 -6.31 7.68
N ALA A 14 0.10 -6.95 8.71
CA ALA A 14 -0.03 -6.34 10.01
C ALA A 14 1.34 -6.05 10.63
N LEU A 15 1.43 -4.95 11.38
CA LEU A 15 2.64 -4.53 12.06
C LEU A 15 2.44 -4.68 13.57
N ALA A 16 3.40 -5.32 14.23
CA ALA A 16 3.50 -5.41 15.68
C ALA A 16 4.73 -4.63 16.17
N CYS A 17 4.71 -4.18 17.42
CA CYS A 17 5.85 -3.58 18.08
C CYS A 17 6.21 -4.42 19.30
N LEU A 18 7.44 -4.92 19.38
CA LEU A 18 7.98 -5.66 20.53
C LEU A 18 8.81 -4.67 21.35
N VAL A 19 8.53 -4.55 22.65
CA VAL A 19 9.23 -3.59 23.53
C VAL A 19 9.78 -4.31 24.74
N GLY A 20 11.08 -4.16 25.00
CA GLY A 20 11.79 -4.83 26.11
C GLY A 20 12.23 -6.26 25.78
N CYS A 21 13.11 -6.84 26.61
CA CYS A 21 13.71 -8.18 26.42
C CYS A 21 14.24 -8.43 24.98
N PRO A 22 15.33 -7.77 24.56
CA PRO A 22 15.86 -7.88 23.19
C PRO A 22 16.27 -9.30 22.79
N ASP A 23 16.64 -10.14 23.75
CA ASP A 23 17.14 -11.50 23.52
C ASP A 23 16.12 -12.41 22.80
N VAL A 24 14.82 -12.13 22.96
CA VAL A 24 13.73 -12.92 22.35
C VAL A 24 13.17 -12.31 21.07
N HIS A 25 13.63 -11.11 20.66
CA HIS A 25 13.07 -10.40 19.51
C HIS A 25 13.27 -11.14 18.20
N SER A 26 14.48 -11.66 17.95
CA SER A 26 14.83 -12.37 16.71
C SER A 26 13.95 -13.62 16.53
N LEU A 27 13.74 -14.37 17.60
CA LEU A 27 12.96 -15.59 17.62
C LEU A 27 11.47 -15.30 17.40
N ILE A 28 10.90 -14.33 18.11
CA ILE A 28 9.50 -13.93 17.93
C ILE A 28 9.27 -13.41 16.51
N THR A 29 10.17 -12.54 16.02
CA THR A 29 10.07 -11.94 14.69
C THR A 29 10.14 -13.00 13.60
N ALA A 30 11.10 -13.94 13.69
CA ALA A 30 11.20 -15.06 12.75
C ALA A 30 9.93 -15.92 12.75
N HIS A 31 9.36 -16.21 13.93
CA HIS A 31 8.12 -16.96 14.01
C HIS A 31 6.96 -16.21 13.35
N LEU A 32 6.74 -14.93 13.68
CA LEU A 32 5.66 -14.11 13.12
C LEU A 32 5.75 -13.96 11.59
N HIS A 33 6.96 -13.84 11.04
CA HIS A 33 7.17 -13.80 9.59
C HIS A 33 6.92 -15.15 8.90
N SER A 34 7.14 -16.27 9.60
CA SER A 34 6.92 -17.61 9.04
C SER A 34 5.44 -18.01 8.95
N GLN A 35 4.55 -17.32 9.65
CA GLN A 35 3.11 -17.61 9.64
C GLN A 35 2.40 -17.09 8.39
N GLN A 36 1.16 -17.55 8.17
CA GLN A 36 0.28 -17.06 7.09
C GLN A 36 -1.08 -16.59 7.66
N PRO A 37 -1.39 -15.28 7.66
CA PRO A 37 -0.57 -14.16 7.21
C PRO A 37 0.72 -14.01 8.02
N PRO A 38 1.79 -13.50 7.38
CA PRO A 38 2.94 -13.01 8.14
C PRO A 38 2.52 -11.78 8.95
N ILE A 39 3.23 -11.52 10.04
CA ILE A 39 3.13 -10.28 10.81
C ILE A 39 4.54 -9.70 10.89
N ASN A 40 4.69 -8.44 10.48
CA ASN A 40 5.96 -7.73 10.58
C ASN A 40 6.11 -7.19 12.01
N ALA A 41 7.34 -7.16 12.54
CA ALA A 41 7.61 -6.66 13.88
C ALA A 41 8.66 -5.55 13.88
N ILE A 42 8.40 -4.48 14.64
CA ILE A 42 9.40 -3.49 15.04
C ILE A 42 9.90 -3.89 16.43
N ALA A 43 11.21 -4.11 16.55
CA ALA A 43 11.86 -4.46 17.80
C ALA A 43 12.44 -3.19 18.45
N LEU A 44 11.93 -2.83 19.64
CA LEU A 44 12.43 -1.74 20.47
C LEU A 44 13.13 -2.34 21.70
N PRO A 45 14.45 -2.15 21.86
CA PRO A 45 15.21 -2.79 22.93
C PRO A 45 14.80 -2.31 24.32
N ASP A 46 14.30 -1.07 24.43
CA ASP A 46 13.92 -0.43 25.68
C ASP A 46 12.62 0.40 25.52
N PHE A 47 11.88 0.55 26.62
CA PHE A 47 10.64 1.32 26.72
C PHE A 47 10.89 2.83 26.47
N SER A 48 12.11 3.33 26.67
CA SER A 48 12.46 4.72 26.33
C SER A 48 12.37 5.04 24.83
N MET A 49 12.52 4.03 23.96
CA MET A 49 12.48 4.17 22.50
C MET A 49 11.06 4.20 21.92
N ILE A 50 10.03 4.12 22.77
CA ILE A 50 8.62 4.18 22.35
C ILE A 50 8.29 5.52 21.64
N SER A 51 9.05 6.59 21.90
CA SER A 51 8.92 7.89 21.23
C SER A 51 9.15 7.87 19.71
N VAL A 52 9.73 6.78 19.17
CA VAL A 52 9.87 6.54 17.72
C VAL A 52 8.50 6.39 17.04
N ILE A 53 7.46 6.02 17.79
CA ILE A 53 6.10 5.92 17.29
C ILE A 53 5.55 7.34 17.04
N PRO A 54 5.17 7.68 15.80
CA PRO A 54 4.85 9.07 15.45
C PRO A 54 3.58 9.56 16.18
N PRO A 55 3.67 10.69 16.92
CA PRO A 55 2.51 11.25 17.61
C PRO A 55 1.46 11.78 16.62
N LYS A 56 0.23 11.97 17.10
CA LYS A 56 -0.84 12.61 16.33
C LYS A 56 -0.40 14.01 15.92
N LYS A 57 -0.54 14.34 14.61
CA LYS A 57 -0.58 15.74 14.17
C LYS A 57 -1.91 16.36 14.65
N PRO A 58 -1.91 17.59 15.20
CA PRO A 58 -3.13 18.23 15.69
C PRO A 58 -4.25 18.16 14.64
N PRO A 59 -5.52 17.98 15.06
CA PRO A 59 -6.64 17.97 14.13
C PRO A 59 -6.60 19.26 13.30
N ARG A 60 -6.70 19.12 11.97
CA ARG A 60 -6.71 20.28 11.08
C ARG A 60 -7.86 21.21 11.48
N ASP A 61 -7.58 22.50 11.54
CA ASP A 61 -8.63 23.49 11.63
C ASP A 61 -9.51 23.42 10.38
N ILE A 62 -10.82 23.58 10.57
CA ILE A 62 -11.85 23.42 9.53
C ILE A 62 -11.65 24.45 8.40
N SER A 63 -10.91 25.53 8.65
CA SER A 63 -10.60 26.61 7.72
C SER A 63 -9.46 26.31 6.73
N ASP A 64 -8.68 25.24 6.93
CA ASP A 64 -7.59 24.92 6.02
C ASP A 64 -8.12 24.37 4.68
N PRO A 65 -7.74 24.94 3.53
CA PRO A 65 -8.18 24.45 2.24
C PRO A 65 -7.72 23.00 2.02
N ILE A 66 -8.59 22.18 1.42
CA ILE A 66 -8.27 20.80 1.10
C ILE A 66 -7.23 20.79 -0.02
N ARG A 67 -5.97 20.51 0.35
CA ARG A 67 -4.84 20.60 -0.59
C ARG A 67 -4.78 19.50 -1.65
N GLY A 68 -5.36 18.32 -1.42
CA GLY A 68 -5.38 17.18 -2.37
C GLY A 68 -6.25 16.01 -1.90
N ILE A 69 -6.43 14.95 -2.68
CA ILE A 69 -7.37 13.84 -2.41
C ILE A 69 -6.72 12.79 -1.51
N LEU A 70 -5.70 12.06 -1.98
CA LEU A 70 -5.00 11.01 -1.21
C LEU A 70 -3.53 11.41 -0.98
N ARG A 71 -3.05 11.15 0.24
CA ARG A 71 -1.63 11.34 0.57
C ARG A 71 -0.83 10.10 0.16
N SER A 72 0.32 10.29 -0.47
CA SER A 72 1.22 9.23 -0.94
C SER A 72 1.87 8.44 0.19
N ASP A 73 2.19 9.11 1.30
CA ASP A 73 2.84 8.49 2.46
C ASP A 73 1.89 7.69 3.37
N TRP A 74 0.56 7.76 3.14
CA TRP A 74 -0.41 7.20 4.09
C TRP A 74 -0.34 5.67 4.17
N LEU A 75 -0.28 4.98 3.02
CA LEU A 75 -0.17 3.51 2.99
C LEU A 75 1.14 3.05 3.62
N SER A 76 2.26 3.64 3.22
CA SER A 76 3.59 3.33 3.77
C SER A 76 3.62 3.52 5.28
N LYS A 77 3.08 4.64 5.79
CA LYS A 77 2.99 4.91 7.23
C LYS A 77 2.23 3.81 7.98
N HIS A 78 1.08 3.38 7.48
CA HIS A 78 0.25 2.37 8.14
C HIS A 78 0.78 0.93 7.98
N ARG A 79 1.68 0.68 7.03
CA ARG A 79 2.33 -0.63 6.86
C ARG A 79 3.67 -0.76 7.58
N THR A 80 4.39 0.34 7.79
CA THR A 80 5.79 0.30 8.27
C THR A 80 6.06 1.07 9.56
N ARG A 81 5.17 1.98 9.98
CA ARG A 81 5.42 2.87 11.13
C ARG A 81 4.37 2.83 12.22
N ILE A 82 3.13 2.46 11.90
CA ILE A 82 2.03 2.41 12.90
C ILE A 82 1.74 0.94 13.22
N PRO A 83 2.21 0.43 14.37
CA PRO A 83 1.92 -0.95 14.76
C PRO A 83 0.46 -1.08 15.20
N SER A 84 -0.21 -2.12 14.74
CA SER A 84 -1.57 -2.53 15.17
C SER A 84 -1.61 -3.21 16.54
N VAL A 85 -0.47 -3.79 16.97
CA VAL A 85 -0.30 -4.49 18.24
C VAL A 85 0.99 -4.02 18.89
N VAL A 86 0.97 -3.75 20.19
CA VAL A 86 2.19 -3.49 20.97
C VAL A 86 2.33 -4.62 21.99
N ALA A 87 3.50 -5.22 22.06
CA ALA A 87 3.83 -6.31 22.95
C ALA A 87 4.90 -5.88 23.95
N ALA A 88 4.50 -5.71 25.20
CA ALA A 88 5.42 -5.38 26.29
C ALA A 88 6.04 -6.66 26.84
N LEU A 89 7.36 -6.81 26.73
CA LEU A 89 8.13 -7.98 27.15
C LEU A 89 8.85 -7.70 28.46
N PHE A 90 8.53 -8.46 29.51
CA PHE A 90 9.20 -8.38 30.81
C PHE A 90 9.90 -9.69 31.14
N THR A 91 11.05 -9.62 31.81
CA THR A 91 11.71 -10.81 32.37
C THR A 91 10.94 -11.28 33.61
N SER A 92 10.95 -12.58 33.87
CA SER A 92 10.34 -13.14 35.09
C SER A 92 10.87 -12.45 36.35
N ASN A 93 12.18 -12.18 36.41
CA ASN A 93 12.81 -11.49 37.53
C ASN A 93 12.23 -10.09 37.78
N HIS A 94 11.85 -9.34 36.74
CA HIS A 94 11.23 -8.03 36.94
C HIS A 94 9.80 -8.12 37.50
N VAL A 95 9.11 -9.24 37.26
CA VAL A 95 7.73 -9.49 37.71
C VAL A 95 7.69 -10.14 39.09
N SER A 96 8.58 -11.10 39.36
CA SER A 96 8.63 -11.89 40.59
C SER A 96 9.67 -11.41 41.61
N GLY A 97 10.56 -10.50 41.19
CA GLY A 97 11.62 -9.96 42.01
C GLY A 97 11.16 -8.91 43.02
N ASP A 98 12.06 -7.98 43.31
CA ASP A 98 11.92 -7.03 44.40
C ASP A 98 10.80 -5.97 44.15
N PRO A 99 10.32 -5.29 45.21
CA PRO A 99 9.28 -4.28 45.05
C PRO A 99 9.65 -3.12 44.12
N ALA A 100 10.94 -2.83 43.95
CA ALA A 100 11.42 -1.75 43.09
C ALA A 100 11.32 -2.13 41.60
N GLN A 101 11.69 -3.37 41.25
CA GLN A 101 11.52 -3.95 39.92
C GLN A 101 10.05 -4.04 39.54
N TRP A 102 9.19 -4.47 40.47
CA TRP A 102 7.75 -4.48 40.26
C TRP A 102 7.18 -3.07 40.01
N LEU A 103 7.65 -2.07 40.76
CA LEU A 103 7.25 -0.68 40.56
C LEU A 103 7.68 -0.17 39.18
N GLN A 104 8.88 -0.54 38.71
CA GLN A 104 9.37 -0.19 37.39
C GLN A 104 8.47 -0.78 36.29
N VAL A 105 8.13 -2.07 36.37
CA VAL A 105 7.17 -2.72 35.44
C VAL A 105 5.83 -1.98 35.42
N CYS A 106 5.36 -1.57 36.59
CA CYS A 106 4.13 -0.78 36.74
C CYS A 106 4.23 0.59 36.04
N THR A 107 5.35 1.29 36.19
CA THR A 107 5.60 2.58 35.54
C THR A 107 5.75 2.44 34.02
N ASP A 108 6.46 1.41 33.55
CA ASP A 108 6.65 1.14 32.12
C ASP A 108 5.32 0.81 31.43
N LEU A 109 4.46 0.03 32.09
CA LEU A 109 3.10 -0.25 31.59
C LEU A 109 2.23 1.00 31.55
N GLU A 110 2.31 1.88 32.57
CA GLU A 110 1.57 3.15 32.55
C GLU A 110 2.06 4.07 31.44
N ASN A 111 3.37 4.21 31.28
CA ASN A 111 3.96 5.01 30.19
C ASN A 111 3.58 4.47 28.81
N LEU A 112 3.60 3.14 28.65
CA LEU A 112 3.19 2.50 27.41
C LEU A 112 1.70 2.71 27.15
N ASN A 113 0.84 2.54 28.16
CA ASN A 113 -0.59 2.85 28.07
C ASN A 113 -0.85 4.32 27.72
N LEU A 114 -0.07 5.26 28.28
CA LEU A 114 -0.14 6.66 27.94
C LEU A 114 0.27 6.90 26.49
N VAL A 115 1.34 6.28 25.99
CA VAL A 115 1.74 6.45 24.59
C VAL A 115 0.70 5.86 23.64
N ILE A 116 0.14 4.69 23.94
CA ILE A 116 -0.97 4.11 23.16
C ILE A 116 -2.18 5.06 23.18
N LYS A 117 -2.58 5.57 24.35
CA LYS A 117 -3.74 6.48 24.48
C LYS A 117 -3.51 7.85 23.83
N VAL A 118 -2.30 8.42 23.92
CA VAL A 118 -1.94 9.75 23.37
C VAL A 118 -1.69 9.68 21.86
N CYS A 119 -1.16 8.57 21.37
CA CYS A 119 -1.12 8.30 19.94
C CYS A 119 -2.52 7.88 19.49
N GLU A 120 -3.43 8.83 19.27
CA GLU A 120 -4.82 8.55 18.85
C GLU A 120 -4.93 7.79 17.50
N PHE A 121 -3.82 7.58 16.78
CA PHE A 121 -3.70 6.68 15.62
C PHE A 121 -3.32 5.23 15.98
N LEU A 122 -2.76 5.01 17.16
CA LEU A 122 -2.60 3.72 17.83
C LEU A 122 -3.69 3.56 18.87
N HIS A 123 -4.93 3.29 18.44
CA HIS A 123 -5.81 2.47 19.26
C HIS A 123 -5.38 0.99 19.22
N SER A 124 -4.07 0.77 19.11
CA SER A 124 -3.43 -0.52 18.97
C SER A 124 -3.70 -1.29 20.24
N ASN A 125 -4.13 -2.53 20.07
CA ASN A 125 -4.44 -3.33 21.25
C ASN A 125 -3.12 -3.77 21.89
N LEU A 126 -3.03 -3.58 23.21
CA LEU A 126 -1.88 -3.98 24.00
C LEU A 126 -1.92 -5.51 24.23
N CYS A 127 -0.79 -6.15 23.99
CA CYS A 127 -0.46 -7.50 24.43
C CYS A 127 0.68 -7.40 25.45
N VAL A 128 0.61 -8.17 26.54
CA VAL A 128 1.69 -8.21 27.53
C VAL A 128 2.28 -9.62 27.53
N LEU A 129 3.57 -9.69 27.28
CA LEU A 129 4.35 -10.91 27.23
C LEU A 129 5.28 -10.94 28.42
N ILE A 130 5.27 -12.04 29.16
CA ILE A 130 6.20 -12.27 30.25
C ILE A 130 7.16 -13.35 29.77
N SER A 131 8.39 -12.95 29.46
CA SER A 131 9.47 -13.86 29.13
C SER A 131 10.07 -14.41 30.41
N ILE A 132 9.94 -15.71 30.63
CA ILE A 132 10.68 -16.41 31.68
C ILE A 132 12.05 -16.74 31.09
N LEU A 133 13.01 -15.83 31.23
CA LEU A 133 14.42 -16.11 30.98
C LEU A 133 15.02 -16.67 32.26
N GLN A 134 15.53 -17.90 32.24
CA GLN A 134 16.40 -18.38 33.31
C GLN A 134 17.72 -17.60 33.25
N PRO A 135 18.12 -16.89 34.31
CA PRO A 135 19.39 -16.18 34.30
C PRO A 135 20.55 -17.18 34.37
N GLY A 136 21.20 -17.35 33.21
CA GLY A 136 22.57 -17.88 33.11
C GLY A 136 22.66 -19.33 32.69
N GLN A 137 22.93 -19.55 31.40
CA GLN A 137 23.90 -20.56 30.94
C GLN A 137 24.33 -20.28 29.50
N ASN A 138 25.44 -19.55 29.37
CA ASN A 138 26.35 -19.78 28.25
C ASN A 138 26.94 -21.20 28.41
N THR A 139 27.27 -21.83 27.28
CA THR A 139 28.20 -22.98 27.10
C THR A 139 27.57 -24.37 26.91
N TYR A 140 27.73 -24.87 25.68
CA TYR A 140 27.83 -26.25 25.19
C TYR A 140 27.57 -27.44 26.14
N LEU A 141 26.68 -28.33 25.65
CA LEU A 141 26.61 -29.79 25.81
C LEU A 141 26.41 -30.40 27.22
N LEU A 142 25.66 -31.52 27.16
CA LEU A 142 25.53 -32.63 28.11
C LEU A 142 24.38 -32.57 29.13
N ASN A 143 23.41 -33.46 28.88
CA ASN A 143 22.74 -34.32 29.86
C ASN A 143 22.52 -33.74 31.27
N CYS A 144 21.29 -33.32 31.56
CA CYS A 144 20.69 -33.53 32.87
C CYS A 144 19.17 -33.70 32.73
N MET A 145 18.77 -34.97 32.71
CA MET A 145 17.49 -35.45 33.21
C MET A 145 17.28 -34.91 34.64
N PHE A 146 16.40 -33.94 34.80
CA PHE A 146 15.70 -33.68 36.05
C PHE A 146 14.22 -33.48 35.76
N VAL A 147 13.43 -34.49 36.11
CA VAL A 147 12.00 -34.33 36.36
C VAL A 147 11.87 -33.35 37.52
N PHE A 148 11.47 -32.11 37.24
CA PHE A 148 10.91 -31.23 38.25
C PHE A 148 9.40 -31.10 38.02
N ASN A 149 8.66 -31.99 38.68
CA ASN A 149 7.33 -31.65 39.19
C ASN A 149 7.49 -30.47 40.17
N SER A 150 7.33 -29.23 39.70
CA SER A 150 6.93 -28.08 40.53
C SER A 150 6.61 -26.86 39.64
N VAL A 151 5.43 -26.86 39.05
CA VAL A 151 4.86 -25.74 38.26
C VAL A 151 4.13 -24.76 39.20
N ALA A 152 4.69 -24.45 40.37
CA ALA A 152 3.93 -23.77 41.44
C ALA A 152 4.52 -22.47 42.02
N ASP A 153 5.74 -22.03 41.67
CA ASP A 153 6.38 -20.97 42.50
C ASP A 153 7.31 -19.96 41.79
N VAL A 154 6.94 -19.38 40.63
CA VAL A 154 7.77 -18.31 40.02
C VAL A 154 7.04 -17.01 39.65
N THR A 155 5.70 -16.96 39.69
CA THR A 155 4.93 -15.71 39.73
C THR A 155 3.63 -15.97 40.47
N SER A 156 3.35 -15.28 41.57
CA SER A 156 2.06 -15.51 42.27
C SER A 156 0.89 -15.17 41.33
N GLU A 157 -0.16 -15.99 41.36
CA GLU A 157 -1.42 -15.74 40.64
C GLU A 157 -1.92 -14.30 40.88
N ASP A 158 -1.74 -13.78 42.10
CA ASP A 158 -2.08 -12.41 42.47
C ASP A 158 -1.29 -11.36 41.68
N ARG A 159 0.01 -11.58 41.42
CA ARG A 159 0.83 -10.67 40.59
C ARG A 159 0.39 -10.72 39.13
N MET A 160 0.01 -11.89 38.61
CA MET A 160 -0.51 -12.03 37.25
C MET A 160 -1.87 -11.32 37.09
N ILE A 161 -2.74 -11.43 38.10
CA ILE A 161 -4.02 -10.70 38.17
C ILE A 161 -3.76 -9.18 38.26
N ALA A 162 -2.78 -8.75 39.05
CA ALA A 162 -2.42 -7.34 39.19
C ALA A 162 -1.86 -6.77 37.87
N LEU A 163 -0.96 -7.47 37.20
CA LEU A 163 -0.45 -7.11 35.86
C LEU A 163 -1.58 -6.99 34.85
N ARG A 164 -2.47 -7.99 34.80
CA ARG A 164 -3.63 -7.99 33.91
C ARG A 164 -4.51 -6.76 34.12
N LYS A 165 -4.86 -6.48 35.38
CA LYS A 165 -5.71 -5.33 35.74
C LYS A 165 -5.05 -4.00 35.38
N ARG A 166 -3.74 -3.87 35.60
CA ARG A 166 -2.98 -2.64 35.37
C ARG A 166 -2.67 -2.38 33.91
N ALA A 167 -2.45 -3.44 33.14
CA ALA A 167 -2.28 -3.36 31.70
C ALA A 167 -3.62 -3.15 30.95
N GLU A 168 -4.78 -3.34 31.61
CA GLU A 168 -6.10 -3.32 30.96
C GLU A 168 -6.23 -4.41 29.87
N VAL A 169 -5.58 -5.57 30.07
CA VAL A 169 -5.45 -6.63 29.06
C VAL A 169 -6.31 -7.86 29.42
N ASP A 170 -6.85 -8.55 28.41
CA ASP A 170 -7.59 -9.80 28.61
C ASP A 170 -6.65 -10.96 28.95
N SER A 171 -7.11 -11.97 29.70
CA SER A 171 -6.29 -13.11 30.14
C SER A 171 -5.66 -13.88 28.98
N LYS A 172 -6.29 -13.87 27.81
CA LYS A 172 -5.75 -14.51 26.59
C LYS A 172 -4.53 -13.79 25.99
N ASN A 173 -4.37 -12.51 26.30
CA ASN A 173 -3.31 -11.64 25.78
C ASN A 173 -2.15 -11.47 26.78
N LEU A 174 -2.23 -12.17 27.93
CA LEU A 174 -1.13 -12.35 28.86
C LEU A 174 -0.50 -13.72 28.59
N ILE A 175 0.70 -13.74 28.01
CA ILE A 175 1.35 -14.98 27.58
C ILE A 175 2.65 -15.15 28.36
N VAL A 176 2.76 -16.31 29.00
CA VAL A 176 4.02 -16.78 29.59
C VAL A 176 4.84 -17.41 28.47
N PHE A 177 6.03 -16.86 28.25
CA PHE A 177 6.93 -17.24 27.18
C PHE A 177 8.16 -17.93 27.78
N VAL A 178 8.34 -19.21 27.48
CA VAL A 178 9.43 -20.06 27.99
C VAL A 178 10.30 -20.49 26.80
N PRO A 179 11.46 -19.85 26.58
CA PRO A 179 12.31 -20.15 25.43
C PRO A 179 13.11 -21.45 25.58
N ASP A 180 13.32 -21.92 26.83
CA ASP A 180 14.24 -23.03 27.14
C ASP A 180 13.63 -24.42 26.91
N ASP A 181 12.30 -24.56 26.93
CA ASP A 181 11.58 -25.79 26.61
C ASP A 181 11.01 -25.72 25.19
N GLN A 182 11.44 -26.61 24.30
CA GLN A 182 11.02 -26.61 22.90
C GLN A 182 9.51 -26.79 22.71
N LEU A 183 8.83 -27.61 23.53
CA LEU A 183 7.39 -27.84 23.42
C LEU A 183 6.61 -26.62 23.91
N GLU A 184 6.99 -26.05 25.05
CA GLU A 184 6.36 -24.84 25.59
C GLU A 184 6.64 -23.61 24.72
N LEU A 185 7.82 -23.53 24.11
CA LEU A 185 8.19 -22.49 23.16
C LEU A 185 7.26 -22.53 21.93
N ILE A 186 7.07 -23.69 21.31
CA ILE A 186 6.18 -23.83 20.15
C ILE A 186 4.74 -23.45 20.52
N GLN A 187 4.26 -23.88 21.69
CA GLN A 187 2.91 -23.56 22.17
C GLN A 187 2.74 -22.07 22.48
N SER A 188 3.72 -21.45 23.15
CA SER A 188 3.68 -20.03 23.49
C SER A 188 3.77 -19.14 22.24
N LEU A 189 4.59 -19.51 21.25
CA LEU A 189 4.65 -18.85 19.94
C LEU A 189 3.33 -18.96 19.14
N SER A 190 2.69 -20.14 19.17
CA SER A 190 1.37 -20.32 18.52
C SER A 190 0.28 -19.46 19.18
N ARG A 191 0.23 -19.44 20.52
CA ARG A 191 -0.66 -18.57 21.30
C ARG A 191 -0.39 -17.10 21.01
N LEU A 192 0.89 -16.72 20.90
CA LEU A 192 1.33 -15.37 20.58
C LEU A 192 0.81 -14.91 19.23
N TRP A 193 1.00 -15.73 18.19
CA TRP A 193 0.52 -15.40 16.85
C TRP A 193 -1.01 -15.27 16.80
N THR A 194 -1.74 -16.14 17.50
CA THR A 194 -3.22 -16.04 17.58
C THR A 194 -3.64 -14.75 18.28
N ALA A 195 -3.02 -14.42 19.42
CA ALA A 195 -3.31 -13.17 20.14
C ALA A 195 -3.00 -11.95 19.27
N PHE A 196 -1.87 -11.92 18.57
CA PHE A 196 -1.49 -10.81 17.70
C PHE A 196 -2.47 -10.66 16.53
N THR A 197 -2.87 -11.77 15.93
CA THR A 197 -3.83 -11.77 14.82
C THR A 197 -5.20 -11.24 15.26
N ASP A 198 -5.71 -11.71 16.41
CA ASP A 198 -6.97 -11.23 16.99
C ASP A 198 -6.91 -9.73 17.30
N LEU A 199 -5.84 -9.30 17.96
CA LEU A 199 -5.64 -7.91 18.35
C LEU A 199 -5.47 -6.98 17.14
N ALA A 200 -4.74 -7.42 16.11
CA ALA A 200 -4.63 -6.68 14.86
C ALA A 200 -6.01 -6.55 14.17
N ASN A 201 -6.79 -7.62 14.12
CA ASN A 201 -8.13 -7.60 13.52
C ASN A 201 -9.08 -6.64 14.25
N ILE A 202 -9.04 -6.60 15.59
CA ILE A 202 -9.80 -5.65 16.40
C ILE A 202 -9.40 -4.21 16.04
N TYR A 203 -8.09 -3.93 16.00
CA TYR A 203 -7.56 -2.61 15.67
C TYR A 203 -8.08 -2.11 14.31
N TYR A 204 -7.88 -2.89 13.24
CA TYR A 204 -8.29 -2.48 11.91
C TYR A 204 -9.81 -2.37 11.75
N ARG A 205 -10.57 -3.21 12.46
CA ARG A 205 -12.04 -3.12 12.47
C ARG A 205 -12.51 -1.82 13.10
N ASP A 206 -11.94 -1.46 14.24
CA ASP A 206 -12.37 -0.28 14.98
C ASP A 206 -11.90 1.01 14.30
N GLU A 207 -10.71 1.02 13.69
CA GLU A 207 -10.27 2.10 12.80
C GLU A 207 -11.17 2.26 11.57
N GLY A 208 -11.55 1.15 10.92
CA GLY A 208 -12.53 1.15 9.82
C GLY A 208 -13.88 1.74 10.25
N ARG A 209 -14.42 1.32 11.41
CA ARG A 209 -15.65 1.87 11.97
C ARG A 209 -15.57 3.37 12.25
N ARG A 210 -14.46 3.86 12.83
CA ARG A 210 -14.26 5.29 13.08
C ARG A 210 -14.30 6.12 11.80
N ILE A 211 -13.72 5.61 10.71
CA ILE A 211 -13.78 6.29 9.41
C ILE A 211 -15.21 6.28 8.86
N LYS A 212 -15.93 5.16 8.94
CA LYS A 212 -17.33 5.08 8.50
C LYS A 212 -18.26 6.01 9.27
N VAL A 213 -18.11 6.09 10.59
CA VAL A 213 -18.87 7.04 11.42
C VAL A 213 -18.59 8.49 10.99
N ARG A 214 -17.35 8.82 10.59
CA ARG A 214 -17.01 10.15 10.04
C ARG A 214 -17.63 10.40 8.67
N LEU A 215 -17.77 9.35 7.85
CA LEU A 215 -18.43 9.40 6.55
C LEU A 215 -19.93 9.69 6.73
N GLU A 216 -20.61 8.94 7.61
CA GLU A 216 -22.04 9.08 7.89
C GLU A 216 -22.40 10.42 8.56
N LYS A 217 -21.61 10.85 9.55
CA LYS A 217 -21.87 12.11 10.28
C LYS A 217 -21.59 13.37 9.44
N LYS A 218 -20.88 13.25 8.32
CA LYS A 218 -20.50 14.37 7.46
C LYS A 218 -21.13 14.25 6.07
N SER A 219 -22.46 14.13 6.02
CA SER A 219 -23.28 14.30 4.81
C SER A 219 -23.05 15.66 4.08
N SER A 220 -22.24 16.57 4.65
CA SER A 220 -21.79 17.85 4.07
C SER A 220 -20.28 17.87 3.75
N SER A 221 -19.60 16.71 3.73
CA SER A 221 -18.16 16.64 3.41
C SER A 221 -17.88 16.80 1.93
N SER A 222 -16.74 17.42 1.59
CA SER A 222 -16.31 17.54 0.19
C SER A 222 -16.13 16.15 -0.43
N MET A 223 -16.35 16.06 -1.75
CA MET A 223 -16.22 14.80 -2.48
C MET A 223 -14.81 14.20 -2.33
N GLU A 224 -13.76 15.03 -2.23
CA GLU A 224 -12.39 14.56 -1.97
C GLU A 224 -12.24 13.85 -0.62
N LEU A 225 -12.95 14.32 0.42
CA LEU A 225 -12.92 13.69 1.72
C LEU A 225 -13.66 12.35 1.70
N ASN A 226 -14.77 12.26 0.98
CA ASN A 226 -15.51 11.01 0.78
C ASN A 226 -14.59 9.96 0.13
N ILE A 227 -14.00 10.29 -1.03
CA ILE A 227 -13.05 9.41 -1.75
C ILE A 227 -11.93 8.96 -0.81
N ARG A 228 -11.34 9.89 -0.05
CA ARG A 228 -10.28 9.60 0.91
C ARG A 228 -10.71 8.64 2.01
N TYR A 229 -11.89 8.83 2.58
CA TYR A 229 -12.37 7.98 3.66
C TYR A 229 -12.74 6.59 3.16
N CYS A 230 -13.41 6.47 2.02
CA CYS A 230 -13.72 5.19 1.40
C CYS A 230 -12.44 4.40 1.07
N PHE A 231 -11.44 5.04 0.46
CA PHE A 231 -10.13 4.40 0.21
C PHE A 231 -9.49 3.87 1.50
N LYS A 232 -9.43 4.68 2.57
CA LYS A 232 -8.83 4.25 3.84
C LYS A 232 -9.61 3.13 4.52
N ALA A 233 -10.93 3.20 4.49
CA ALA A 233 -11.80 2.15 5.03
C ALA A 233 -11.61 0.83 4.26
N ALA A 234 -11.46 0.90 2.93
CA ALA A 234 -11.18 -0.25 2.08
C ALA A 234 -9.84 -0.91 2.45
N VAL A 235 -8.77 -0.11 2.63
CA VAL A 235 -7.46 -0.62 3.07
C VAL A 235 -7.56 -1.33 4.43
N TYR A 236 -8.32 -0.79 5.39
CA TYR A 236 -8.54 -1.46 6.68
C TYR A 236 -9.38 -2.74 6.57
N ALA A 237 -10.24 -2.86 5.56
CA ALA A 237 -10.89 -4.13 5.24
C ALA A 237 -9.91 -5.13 4.60
N GLU A 238 -8.98 -4.69 3.74
CA GLU A 238 -7.90 -5.55 3.22
C GLU A 238 -7.00 -6.09 4.35
N PHE A 239 -6.62 -5.26 5.34
CA PHE A 239 -5.85 -5.73 6.51
C PHE A 239 -6.57 -6.85 7.29
N ARG A 240 -7.91 -6.84 7.28
CA ARG A 240 -8.75 -7.89 7.88
C ARG A 240 -9.05 -9.05 6.95
N ARG A 241 -8.57 -8.98 5.70
CA ARG A 241 -8.86 -9.93 4.62
C ARG A 241 -10.36 -10.04 4.30
N ASP A 242 -11.12 -8.98 4.58
CA ASP A 242 -12.51 -8.87 4.16
C ASP A 242 -12.55 -8.30 2.74
N TRP A 243 -12.27 -9.17 1.77
CA TRP A 243 -12.10 -8.78 0.36
C TRP A 243 -13.38 -8.21 -0.25
N LEU A 244 -14.55 -8.71 0.17
CA LEU A 244 -15.85 -8.24 -0.31
C LEU A 244 -16.13 -6.82 0.19
N GLU A 245 -15.90 -6.57 1.48
CA GLU A 245 -16.04 -5.22 2.04
C GLU A 245 -15.02 -4.25 1.45
N ALA A 246 -13.77 -4.69 1.26
CA ALA A 246 -12.72 -3.88 0.65
C ALA A 246 -13.09 -3.47 -0.78
N LEU A 247 -13.53 -4.43 -1.61
CA LEU A 247 -13.93 -4.18 -3.00
C LEU A 247 -15.09 -3.17 -3.07
N LYS A 248 -16.13 -3.36 -2.25
CA LYS A 248 -17.26 -2.43 -2.17
C LYS A 248 -16.83 -1.01 -1.81
N LEU A 249 -15.95 -0.86 -0.82
CA LEU A 249 -15.47 0.46 -0.39
C LEU A 249 -14.57 1.12 -1.44
N TYR A 250 -13.83 0.34 -2.23
CA TYR A 250 -13.10 0.86 -3.39
C TYR A 250 -14.03 1.29 -4.52
N GLU A 251 -15.09 0.53 -4.79
CA GLU A 251 -16.14 0.91 -5.74
C GLU A 251 -16.81 2.22 -5.32
N ASP A 252 -17.20 2.35 -4.05
CA ASP A 252 -17.80 3.58 -3.50
C ASP A 252 -16.85 4.78 -3.68
N ALA A 253 -15.56 4.61 -3.40
CA ALA A 253 -14.55 5.66 -3.63
C ALA A 253 -14.42 6.04 -5.11
N TYR A 254 -14.45 5.05 -6.00
CA TYR A 254 -14.37 5.27 -7.44
C TYR A 254 -15.61 5.97 -7.99
N HIS A 255 -16.80 5.59 -7.53
CA HIS A 255 -18.05 6.25 -7.90
C HIS A 255 -18.07 7.72 -7.43
N ALA A 256 -17.64 7.99 -6.20
CA ALA A 256 -17.48 9.35 -5.70
C ALA A 256 -16.49 10.18 -6.55
N LEU A 257 -15.37 9.58 -6.97
CA LEU A 257 -14.41 10.23 -7.87
C LEU A 257 -15.02 10.53 -9.25
N ARG A 258 -15.84 9.62 -9.79
CA ARG A 258 -16.54 9.83 -11.05
C ARG A 258 -17.60 10.92 -10.97
N GLU A 259 -18.35 10.98 -9.88
CA GLU A 259 -19.34 12.03 -9.63
C GLU A 259 -18.67 13.41 -9.52
N MET A 260 -17.50 13.48 -8.86
CA MET A 260 -16.70 14.70 -8.81
C MET A 260 -16.31 15.23 -10.19
N VAL A 261 -16.00 14.33 -11.13
CA VAL A 261 -15.68 14.71 -12.52
C VAL A 261 -16.94 15.11 -13.28
N GLY A 262 -18.05 14.40 -13.09
CA GLY A 262 -19.31 14.64 -13.81
C GLY A 262 -20.10 15.88 -13.37
N THR A 263 -19.85 16.38 -12.16
CA THR A 263 -20.53 17.58 -11.62
C THR A 263 -19.94 18.89 -12.12
N SER A 264 -18.74 18.88 -12.70
CA SER A 264 -18.11 20.07 -13.30
C SER A 264 -18.47 20.18 -14.78
N THR A 265 -18.99 21.34 -15.20
CA THR A 265 -19.23 21.65 -16.62
C THR A 265 -17.97 22.11 -17.35
N ARG A 266 -16.90 22.44 -16.61
CA ARG A 266 -15.59 22.83 -17.16
C ARG A 266 -14.58 21.72 -16.93
N MET A 267 -13.66 21.56 -17.89
CA MET A 267 -12.50 20.69 -17.71
C MET A 267 -11.69 21.14 -16.49
N PRO A 268 -11.26 20.21 -15.62
CA PRO A 268 -10.40 20.56 -14.49
C PRO A 268 -9.07 21.19 -14.96
N PRO A 269 -8.42 22.02 -14.11
CA PRO A 269 -7.04 22.44 -14.32
C PRO A 269 -6.12 21.25 -14.57
N ILE A 270 -4.99 21.46 -15.25
CA ILE A 270 -4.15 20.37 -15.76
C ILE A 270 -3.71 19.45 -14.63
N GLN A 271 -3.09 20.02 -13.59
CA GLN A 271 -2.58 19.23 -12.47
C GLN A 271 -3.72 18.56 -11.67
N ARG A 272 -4.90 19.17 -11.64
CA ARG A 272 -6.08 18.55 -11.00
C ARG A 272 -6.59 17.34 -11.78
N LEU A 273 -6.57 17.39 -13.11
CA LEU A 273 -6.93 16.24 -13.94
C LEU A 273 -5.90 15.10 -13.77
N VAL A 274 -4.61 15.43 -13.67
CA VAL A 274 -3.55 14.47 -13.35
C VAL A 274 -3.82 13.82 -12.01
N GLU A 275 -4.06 14.60 -10.94
CA GLU A 275 -4.44 14.07 -9.63
C GLU A 275 -5.64 13.12 -9.72
N ILE A 276 -6.73 13.52 -10.38
CA ILE A 276 -7.93 12.69 -10.54
C ILE A 276 -7.59 11.36 -11.21
N LYS A 277 -6.85 11.37 -12.32
CA LYS A 277 -6.44 10.16 -13.04
C LYS A 277 -5.51 9.29 -12.20
N THR A 278 -4.58 9.87 -11.45
CA THR A 278 -3.71 9.13 -10.53
C THR A 278 -4.52 8.46 -9.43
N ILE A 279 -5.51 9.13 -8.82
CA ILE A 279 -6.38 8.49 -7.81
C ILE A 279 -7.22 7.36 -8.44
N ALA A 280 -7.77 7.59 -9.64
CA ALA A 280 -8.53 6.59 -10.36
C ALA A 280 -7.69 5.34 -10.65
N GLU A 281 -6.42 5.53 -10.99
CA GLU A 281 -5.44 4.48 -11.21
C GLU A 281 -5.16 3.69 -9.92
N GLN A 282 -4.95 4.35 -8.77
CA GLN A 282 -4.74 3.64 -7.50
C GLN A 282 -5.95 2.77 -7.12
N LEU A 283 -7.17 3.30 -7.31
CA LEU A 283 -8.42 2.57 -7.07
C LEU A 283 -8.60 1.41 -8.04
N HIS A 284 -8.40 1.68 -9.34
CA HIS A 284 -8.50 0.69 -10.40
C HIS A 284 -7.53 -0.47 -10.17
N PHE A 285 -6.27 -0.17 -9.82
CA PHE A 285 -5.26 -1.16 -9.51
C PHE A 285 -5.72 -2.09 -8.38
N LYS A 286 -6.20 -1.53 -7.27
CA LYS A 286 -6.68 -2.31 -6.12
C LYS A 286 -7.86 -3.20 -6.48
N MET A 287 -8.86 -2.67 -7.19
CA MET A 287 -10.03 -3.44 -7.62
C MET A 287 -9.66 -4.56 -8.58
N SER A 288 -8.86 -4.28 -9.62
CA SER A 288 -8.39 -5.29 -10.56
C SER A 288 -7.59 -6.39 -9.85
N THR A 289 -6.70 -6.00 -8.93
CA THR A 289 -5.91 -6.94 -8.13
C THR A 289 -6.82 -7.85 -7.31
N LEU A 290 -7.79 -7.31 -6.58
CA LEU A 290 -8.73 -8.10 -5.76
C LEU A 290 -9.59 -9.05 -6.60
N LEU A 291 -10.09 -8.59 -7.75
CA LEU A 291 -10.89 -9.42 -8.66
C LEU A 291 -10.07 -10.58 -9.24
N LEU A 292 -8.84 -10.30 -9.69
CA LEU A 292 -7.96 -11.31 -10.28
C LEU A 292 -7.49 -12.34 -9.24
N HIS A 293 -7.11 -11.91 -8.03
CA HIS A 293 -6.76 -12.84 -6.94
C HIS A 293 -7.96 -13.66 -6.48
N GLY A 294 -9.18 -13.14 -6.62
CA GLY A 294 -10.41 -13.88 -6.39
C GLY A 294 -10.81 -14.84 -7.52
N GLY A 295 -9.99 -14.96 -8.58
CA GLY A 295 -10.30 -15.79 -9.75
C GLY A 295 -11.38 -15.21 -10.68
N LYS A 296 -11.82 -13.97 -10.44
CA LYS A 296 -12.90 -13.30 -11.17
C LYS A 296 -12.38 -12.55 -12.40
N VAL A 297 -11.69 -13.26 -13.28
CA VAL A 297 -11.00 -12.69 -14.46
C VAL A 297 -11.96 -11.94 -15.39
N VAL A 298 -13.15 -12.50 -15.63
CA VAL A 298 -14.17 -11.85 -16.48
C VAL A 298 -14.63 -10.52 -15.88
N GLU A 299 -14.89 -10.47 -14.57
CA GLU A 299 -15.29 -9.25 -13.87
C GLU A 299 -14.16 -8.21 -13.93
N ALA A 300 -12.90 -8.62 -13.77
CA ALA A 300 -11.74 -7.75 -13.88
C ALA A 300 -11.60 -7.12 -15.27
N ILE A 301 -11.84 -7.89 -16.34
CA ILE A 301 -11.79 -7.38 -17.73
C ILE A 301 -12.94 -6.40 -17.98
N VAL A 302 -14.16 -6.75 -17.57
CA VAL A 302 -15.33 -5.86 -17.70
C VAL A 302 -15.09 -4.55 -16.94
N TRP A 303 -14.54 -4.64 -15.72
CA TRP A 303 -14.12 -3.50 -14.94
C TRP A 303 -13.08 -2.64 -15.67
N PHE A 304 -12.03 -3.25 -16.22
CA PHE A 304 -10.99 -2.54 -16.99
C PHE A 304 -11.57 -1.82 -18.21
N ARG A 305 -12.48 -2.45 -18.97
CA ARG A 305 -13.20 -1.81 -20.09
C ARG A 305 -14.00 -0.60 -19.61
N GLN A 306 -14.72 -0.74 -18.50
CA GLN A 306 -15.49 0.35 -17.93
C GLN A 306 -14.57 1.50 -17.47
N HIS A 307 -13.46 1.18 -16.82
CA HIS A 307 -12.46 2.15 -16.39
C HIS A 307 -11.88 2.95 -17.56
N THR A 308 -11.39 2.26 -18.58
CA THR A 308 -10.83 2.90 -19.78
C THR A 308 -11.87 3.72 -20.54
N ALA A 309 -13.09 3.20 -20.73
CA ALA A 309 -14.17 3.95 -21.39
C ALA A 309 -14.55 5.23 -20.64
N ASN A 310 -14.54 5.16 -19.30
CA ASN A 310 -14.86 6.28 -18.42
C ASN A 310 -13.85 7.43 -18.54
N TYR A 311 -12.55 7.12 -18.68
CA TYR A 311 -11.49 8.12 -18.73
C TYR A 311 -11.04 8.48 -20.14
N ARG A 312 -11.43 7.72 -21.17
CA ARG A 312 -11.10 7.98 -22.59
C ARG A 312 -11.46 9.39 -23.04
N LYS A 313 -12.57 9.96 -22.57
CA LYS A 313 -13.03 11.31 -22.94
C LYS A 313 -12.39 12.44 -22.12
N LEU A 314 -11.58 12.10 -21.12
CA LEU A 314 -10.92 13.05 -20.23
C LEU A 314 -9.49 13.26 -20.70
N GLU A 315 -9.33 13.77 -21.90
CA GLU A 315 -8.02 14.00 -22.54
C GLU A 315 -7.25 15.07 -21.75
N GLY A 316 -7.82 16.26 -21.60
CA GLY A 316 -7.22 17.37 -20.86
C GLY A 316 -6.99 18.58 -21.75
N ALA A 317 -6.07 19.45 -21.37
CA ALA A 317 -5.65 20.57 -22.21
C ALA A 317 -4.83 20.05 -23.42
N PRO A 318 -4.96 20.68 -24.60
CA PRO A 318 -4.28 20.23 -25.82
C PRO A 318 -2.76 20.24 -25.69
N ASP A 319 -2.20 21.21 -24.96
CA ASP A 319 -0.75 21.40 -24.79
C ASP A 319 -0.07 20.24 -24.06
N VAL A 320 -0.85 19.42 -23.35
CA VAL A 320 -0.37 18.29 -22.54
C VAL A 320 -1.16 17.00 -22.81
N ILE A 321 -1.77 16.88 -23.99
CA ILE A 321 -2.55 15.69 -24.35
C ILE A 321 -1.70 14.40 -24.32
N PHE A 322 -0.38 14.51 -24.50
CA PHE A 322 0.56 13.39 -24.35
C PHE A 322 0.47 12.74 -22.95
N LEU A 323 0.19 13.50 -21.88
CA LEU A 323 0.00 12.93 -20.53
C LEU A 323 -1.20 11.99 -20.46
N HIS A 324 -2.24 12.21 -21.27
CA HIS A 324 -3.39 11.30 -21.34
C HIS A 324 -3.00 9.98 -22.01
N TRP A 325 -2.27 10.04 -23.12
CA TRP A 325 -1.82 8.85 -23.83
C TRP A 325 -0.82 8.04 -23.01
N GLU A 326 0.09 8.72 -22.31
CA GLU A 326 1.00 8.10 -21.35
C GLU A 326 0.21 7.37 -20.24
N TRP A 327 -0.77 8.05 -19.64
CA TRP A 327 -1.61 7.44 -18.61
C TRP A 327 -2.39 6.23 -19.12
N LEU A 328 -2.98 6.31 -20.33
CA LEU A 328 -3.68 5.18 -20.96
C LEU A 328 -2.75 4.02 -21.25
N SER A 329 -1.55 4.29 -21.78
CA SER A 329 -0.51 3.27 -22.01
C SER A 329 -0.21 2.53 -20.72
N ARG A 330 0.06 3.26 -19.64
CA ARG A 330 0.33 2.70 -18.31
C ARG A 330 -0.82 1.84 -17.80
N GLN A 331 -2.08 2.28 -17.95
CA GLN A 331 -3.23 1.46 -17.50
C GLN A 331 -3.24 0.09 -18.19
N HIS A 332 -2.99 0.05 -19.51
CA HIS A 332 -2.97 -1.21 -20.27
C HIS A 332 -1.75 -2.07 -19.94
N LEU A 333 -0.57 -1.47 -19.82
CA LEU A 333 0.66 -2.16 -19.40
C LEU A 333 0.46 -2.87 -18.06
N VAL A 334 -0.08 -2.14 -17.09
CA VAL A 334 -0.23 -2.62 -15.72
C VAL A 334 -1.30 -3.70 -15.63
N PHE A 335 -2.42 -3.53 -16.33
CA PHE A 335 -3.44 -4.57 -16.42
C PHE A 335 -2.91 -5.83 -17.12
N ALA A 336 -2.08 -5.70 -18.15
CA ALA A 336 -1.40 -6.84 -18.79
C ALA A 336 -0.55 -7.63 -17.79
N GLN A 337 0.26 -6.93 -16.99
CA GLN A 337 1.13 -7.53 -15.98
C GLN A 337 0.33 -8.19 -14.85
N LEU A 338 -0.77 -7.58 -14.42
CA LEU A 338 -1.68 -8.18 -13.44
C LEU A 338 -2.31 -9.47 -13.98
N LEU A 339 -2.81 -9.45 -15.23
CA LEU A 339 -3.35 -10.63 -15.89
C LEU A 339 -2.31 -11.74 -16.00
N GLU A 340 -1.09 -11.43 -16.44
CA GLU A 340 0.01 -12.41 -16.57
C GLU A 340 0.37 -13.07 -15.23
N THR A 341 0.44 -12.27 -14.16
CA THR A 341 0.72 -12.77 -12.80
C THR A 341 -0.41 -13.68 -12.31
N SER A 342 -1.66 -13.31 -12.54
CA SER A 342 -2.83 -14.11 -12.13
C SER A 342 -3.12 -15.34 -13.00
N SER A 343 -2.73 -15.33 -14.28
CA SER A 343 -2.98 -16.43 -15.22
C SER A 343 -2.09 -17.64 -14.96
N SER A 344 -0.96 -17.46 -14.27
CA SER A 344 -0.06 -18.57 -13.91
C SER A 344 -0.72 -19.57 -12.94
N ASP A 345 -1.73 -19.14 -12.19
CA ASP A 345 -2.51 -19.99 -11.27
C ASP A 345 -3.83 -20.52 -11.87
N VAL A 346 -4.26 -20.03 -13.05
CA VAL A 346 -5.59 -20.34 -13.62
C VAL A 346 -5.49 -20.65 -15.12
N LEU A 347 -4.89 -21.80 -15.44
CA LEU A 347 -4.92 -22.37 -16.80
C LEU A 347 -6.22 -23.14 -17.06
N GLN A 348 -7.36 -22.44 -17.14
CA GLN A 348 -8.54 -22.95 -17.87
C GLN A 348 -9.28 -21.78 -18.52
N VAL A 349 -8.96 -21.50 -19.79
CA VAL A 349 -9.81 -20.68 -20.65
C VAL A 349 -11.01 -21.54 -21.04
N PRO A 350 -12.26 -21.20 -20.65
CA PRO A 350 -13.43 -21.91 -21.16
C PRO A 350 -13.57 -21.57 -22.64
N SER A 351 -13.42 -22.56 -23.51
CA SER A 351 -13.78 -22.43 -24.92
C SER A 351 -15.29 -22.27 -25.03
N MET A 352 -15.79 -21.05 -25.28
CA MET A 352 -17.22 -20.85 -25.53
C MET A 352 -17.54 -19.79 -26.58
N VAL A 353 -18.55 -20.19 -27.36
CA VAL A 353 -19.17 -19.59 -28.53
C VAL A 353 -19.76 -18.20 -28.26
N SER A 354 -19.76 -17.40 -29.32
CA SER A 354 -20.04 -15.96 -29.47
C SER A 354 -21.37 -15.38 -28.93
N VAL A 355 -21.30 -14.08 -28.57
CA VAL A 355 -22.34 -13.02 -28.37
C VAL A 355 -22.97 -12.96 -26.95
N PRO A 356 -23.25 -11.78 -26.31
CA PRO A 356 -23.41 -10.38 -26.78
C PRO A 356 -22.27 -9.40 -26.44
N ALA A 357 -22.38 -8.13 -26.90
CA ALA A 357 -21.38 -7.05 -26.86
C ALA A 357 -20.77 -6.69 -25.48
N GLU A 358 -21.36 -7.22 -24.40
CA GLU A 358 -20.87 -7.09 -23.02
C GLU A 358 -19.85 -8.16 -22.65
N LYS A 359 -19.82 -9.31 -23.34
CA LYS A 359 -18.82 -10.35 -23.08
C LYS A 359 -17.45 -9.92 -23.61
N PRO A 360 -16.38 -10.09 -22.82
CA PRO A 360 -15.01 -9.91 -23.31
C PRO A 360 -14.74 -10.77 -24.54
N THR A 361 -14.00 -10.21 -25.48
CA THR A 361 -13.46 -10.95 -26.61
C THR A 361 -12.40 -11.94 -26.13
N GLU A 362 -12.21 -13.03 -26.88
CA GLU A 362 -11.18 -14.04 -26.57
C GLU A 362 -9.80 -13.43 -26.32
N TRP A 363 -9.45 -12.39 -27.08
CA TRP A 363 -8.17 -11.70 -26.97
C TRP A 363 -7.98 -10.93 -25.67
N GLU A 364 -9.06 -10.45 -25.05
CA GLU A 364 -9.00 -9.71 -23.79
C GLU A 364 -8.66 -10.61 -22.60
N PHE A 365 -8.61 -11.93 -22.77
CA PHE A 365 -8.07 -12.85 -21.77
C PHE A 365 -6.55 -12.98 -21.84
N HIS A 366 -5.91 -12.46 -22.89
CA HIS A 366 -4.48 -12.61 -23.11
C HIS A 366 -3.72 -11.31 -22.79
N PRO A 367 -2.68 -11.34 -21.92
CA PRO A 367 -1.84 -10.17 -21.64
C PRO A 367 -1.27 -9.49 -22.89
N ALA A 368 -0.96 -10.29 -23.93
CA ALA A 368 -0.46 -9.83 -25.22
C ALA A 368 -1.33 -8.75 -25.88
N TYR A 369 -2.64 -8.81 -25.69
CA TYR A 369 -3.58 -7.81 -26.20
C TYR A 369 -3.36 -6.44 -25.56
N TYR A 370 -3.18 -6.41 -24.25
CA TYR A 370 -2.98 -5.18 -23.50
C TYR A 370 -1.57 -4.61 -23.67
N TYR A 371 -0.53 -5.45 -23.77
CA TYR A 371 0.82 -5.00 -24.13
C TYR A 371 0.86 -4.32 -25.50
N GLN A 372 0.13 -4.88 -26.48
CA GLN A 372 0.04 -4.29 -27.82
C GLN A 372 -0.67 -2.92 -27.78
N LEU A 373 -1.76 -2.81 -27.00
CA LEU A 373 -2.48 -1.54 -26.83
C LEU A 373 -1.63 -0.50 -26.09
N ALA A 374 -0.92 -0.91 -25.04
CA ALA A 374 0.01 -0.04 -24.32
C ALA A 374 1.05 0.57 -25.27
N ALA A 375 1.69 -0.28 -26.10
CA ALA A 375 2.62 0.19 -27.12
C ALA A 375 1.98 1.17 -28.11
N SER A 376 0.73 0.92 -28.55
CA SER A 376 0.03 1.85 -29.44
C SER A 376 -0.24 3.21 -28.80
N TYR A 377 -0.65 3.24 -27.53
CA TYR A 377 -0.87 4.50 -26.83
C TYR A 377 0.43 5.25 -26.53
N LEU A 378 1.53 4.52 -26.29
CA LEU A 378 2.84 5.13 -26.12
C LEU A 378 3.35 5.76 -27.43
N LYS A 379 3.03 5.19 -28.60
CA LYS A 379 3.25 5.86 -29.90
C LYS A 379 2.45 7.15 -30.03
N GLU A 380 1.16 7.13 -29.66
CA GLU A 380 0.31 8.35 -29.67
C GLU A 380 0.83 9.43 -28.70
N LYS A 381 1.38 9.02 -27.55
CA LYS A 381 2.08 9.92 -26.63
C LYS A 381 3.26 10.59 -27.34
N ASN A 382 4.15 9.84 -27.99
CA ASN A 382 5.32 10.40 -28.68
C ASN A 382 4.91 11.40 -29.76
N LEU A 383 3.95 11.04 -30.62
CA LEU A 383 3.45 11.94 -31.66
C LEU A 383 2.87 13.24 -31.08
N SER A 384 2.09 13.12 -30.00
CA SER A 384 1.49 14.27 -29.32
C SER A 384 2.53 15.16 -28.64
N LEU A 385 3.56 14.54 -28.04
CA LEU A 385 4.64 15.24 -27.36
C LEU A 385 5.53 15.99 -28.36
N GLU A 386 5.92 15.34 -29.46
CA GLU A 386 6.67 15.98 -30.56
C GLU A 386 5.92 17.19 -31.11
N PHE A 387 4.61 17.05 -31.33
CA PHE A 387 3.77 18.15 -31.77
C PHE A 387 3.74 19.29 -30.74
N ALA A 388 3.50 19.00 -29.46
CA ALA A 388 3.48 20.00 -28.40
C ALA A 388 4.82 20.73 -28.25
N ILE A 389 5.93 20.01 -28.37
CA ILE A 389 7.29 20.58 -28.36
C ILE A 389 7.49 21.51 -29.56
N SER A 390 7.05 21.12 -30.77
CA SER A 390 7.21 21.92 -31.98
C SER A 390 6.42 23.23 -31.95
N MET A 391 5.29 23.24 -31.24
CA MET A 391 4.41 24.40 -31.06
C MET A 391 4.84 25.31 -29.89
N SER A 392 5.72 24.83 -29.01
CA SER A 392 6.20 25.60 -27.86
C SER A 392 7.20 26.68 -28.29
N GLU A 393 6.82 27.95 -28.17
CA GLU A 393 7.65 29.12 -28.53
C GLU A 393 8.80 29.41 -27.53
N TYR A 394 8.96 28.61 -26.46
CA TYR A 394 9.96 28.85 -25.42
C TYR A 394 11.37 28.37 -25.83
N VAL A 395 12.11 29.24 -26.50
CA VAL A 395 13.55 29.11 -26.86
C VAL A 395 14.47 29.62 -25.73
N GLY A 396 14.16 29.32 -24.46
CA GLY A 396 15.01 29.65 -23.29
C GLY A 396 15.51 28.39 -22.58
N PRO A 397 16.51 28.46 -21.68
CA PRO A 397 16.98 27.29 -20.93
C PRO A 397 15.88 26.87 -19.94
N ILE A 398 15.00 25.99 -20.40
CA ILE A 398 13.93 25.36 -19.62
C ILE A 398 14.50 24.58 -18.41
N ASP A 399 15.78 24.19 -18.47
CA ASP A 399 16.48 23.35 -17.49
C ASP A 399 16.39 23.86 -16.05
N VAL A 400 16.65 25.13 -15.79
CA VAL A 400 16.86 25.59 -14.39
C VAL A 400 15.55 25.64 -13.58
N SER A 401 14.39 25.82 -14.24
CA SER A 401 13.09 25.87 -13.55
C SER A 401 12.49 24.48 -13.31
N ALA A 402 12.72 23.53 -14.24
CA ALA A 402 12.20 22.18 -14.16
C ALA A 402 12.89 21.33 -13.08
N GLU A 403 14.20 21.51 -12.86
CA GLU A 403 14.99 20.74 -11.87
C GLU A 403 14.49 20.92 -10.43
N SER A 404 13.82 22.02 -10.13
CA SER A 404 13.27 22.32 -8.78
C SER A 404 11.89 21.72 -8.52
N VAL A 405 11.24 21.11 -9.52
CA VAL A 405 9.88 20.56 -9.38
C VAL A 405 9.94 19.14 -8.86
N VAL A 406 9.19 18.88 -7.78
CA VAL A 406 9.14 17.57 -7.13
C VAL A 406 7.70 17.12 -6.91
N ALA A 407 7.50 15.81 -6.80
CA ALA A 407 6.23 15.24 -6.39
C ALA A 407 5.84 15.72 -4.98
N SER A 408 4.58 16.10 -4.82
CA SER A 408 4.00 16.52 -3.54
C SER A 408 3.72 15.32 -2.62
N VAL A 409 3.28 15.62 -1.40
CA VAL A 409 2.77 14.65 -0.42
C VAL A 409 1.43 14.03 -0.88
N TYR A 410 0.79 14.60 -1.90
CA TYR A 410 -0.47 14.11 -2.48
C TYR A 410 -0.24 13.50 -3.86
N PHE A 411 -0.94 12.40 -4.15
CA PHE A 411 -0.82 11.72 -5.43
C PHE A 411 -1.21 12.63 -6.59
N GLY A 412 -0.40 12.61 -7.66
CA GLY A 412 -0.62 13.37 -8.90
C GLY A 412 -0.51 14.89 -8.74
N GLN A 413 0.05 15.38 -7.63
CA GLN A 413 0.36 16.79 -7.43
C GLN A 413 1.88 17.02 -7.45
N PHE A 414 2.31 18.12 -8.04
CA PHE A 414 3.71 18.53 -8.12
C PHE A 414 3.85 19.96 -7.59
N ALA A 415 4.96 20.23 -6.93
CA ALA A 415 5.26 21.50 -6.32
C ALA A 415 6.71 21.89 -6.61
N ARG A 416 6.98 23.20 -6.67
CA ARG A 416 8.35 23.71 -6.69
C ARG A 416 8.94 23.65 -5.29
N LEU A 417 10.13 23.08 -5.17
CA LEU A 417 10.91 23.05 -3.94
C LEU A 417 11.78 24.32 -3.87
N LEU A 418 11.56 25.14 -2.85
CA LEU A 418 12.36 26.33 -2.58
C LEU A 418 13.21 26.10 -1.33
N GLU A 419 14.52 26.32 -1.45
CA GLU A 419 15.47 26.33 -0.32
C GLU A 419 15.56 27.77 0.23
N LEU A 420 15.16 27.94 1.49
CA LEU A 420 15.23 29.21 2.21
C LEU A 420 15.87 28.96 3.58
N GLU A 421 17.11 29.43 3.76
CA GLU A 421 17.83 29.52 5.06
C GLU A 421 17.57 28.29 5.98
N ASP A 422 17.92 27.08 5.48
CA ASP A 422 17.75 25.77 6.13
C ASP A 422 16.33 25.20 6.22
N THR A 423 15.35 25.78 5.53
CA THR A 423 13.98 25.27 5.42
C THR A 423 13.54 25.06 3.98
N TYR A 424 12.84 23.95 3.74
CA TYR A 424 12.27 23.61 2.45
C TYR A 424 10.80 24.03 2.39
N ILE A 425 10.44 24.91 1.45
CA ILE A 425 9.06 25.33 1.23
C ILE A 425 8.57 24.76 -0.10
N MET A 426 7.42 24.06 -0.07
CA MET A 426 6.74 23.59 -1.28
C MET A 426 5.74 24.65 -1.76
N GLN A 427 5.97 25.17 -2.97
CA GLN A 427 5.10 26.13 -3.64
C GLN A 427 4.26 25.43 -4.72
N SER A 428 2.96 25.72 -4.78
CA SER A 428 2.08 25.22 -5.84
C SER A 428 2.47 25.80 -7.20
N LEU A 429 2.43 24.97 -8.24
CA LEU A 429 2.69 25.39 -9.61
C LEU A 429 1.44 25.98 -10.26
N THR A 430 1.61 26.94 -11.16
CA THR A 430 0.56 27.29 -12.13
C THR A 430 0.47 26.24 -13.24
N ASP A 431 -0.63 26.24 -14.00
CA ASP A 431 -0.78 25.32 -15.13
C ASP A 431 0.34 25.54 -16.17
N ASP A 432 0.72 26.79 -16.47
CA ASP A 432 1.82 27.10 -17.41
C ASP A 432 3.17 26.57 -16.93
N GLU A 433 3.48 26.72 -15.64
CA GLU A 433 4.72 26.18 -15.05
C GLU A 433 4.74 24.65 -15.09
N TYR A 434 3.60 24.01 -14.84
CA TYR A 434 3.46 22.56 -14.91
C TYR A 434 3.56 22.04 -16.35
N VAL A 435 3.00 22.76 -17.34
CA VAL A 435 3.15 22.46 -18.77
C VAL A 435 4.64 22.51 -19.15
N CYS A 436 5.35 23.58 -18.77
CA CYS A 436 6.78 23.70 -19.05
C CYS A 436 7.58 22.54 -18.45
N TYR A 437 7.31 22.18 -17.19
CA TYR A 437 7.93 21.05 -16.51
C TYR A 437 7.67 19.72 -17.25
N THR A 438 6.41 19.42 -17.57
CA THR A 438 6.04 18.15 -18.22
C THR A 438 6.59 18.02 -19.65
N LEU A 439 6.69 19.13 -20.40
CA LEU A 439 7.37 19.14 -21.69
C LEU A 439 8.88 18.91 -21.55
N ALA A 440 9.51 19.49 -20.52
CA ALA A 440 10.92 19.28 -20.23
C ALA A 440 11.21 17.80 -19.90
N GLU A 441 10.42 17.22 -18.99
CA GLU A 441 10.55 15.82 -18.61
C GLU A 441 10.23 14.88 -19.79
N GLY A 442 9.21 15.20 -20.58
CA GLY A 442 8.88 14.46 -21.80
C GLY A 442 10.06 14.40 -22.78
N LYS A 443 10.79 15.50 -22.99
CA LYS A 443 11.99 15.53 -23.85
C LYS A 443 13.12 14.62 -23.37
N ARG A 444 13.20 14.36 -22.07
CA ARG A 444 14.25 13.51 -21.48
C ARG A 444 13.97 12.02 -21.67
N LEU A 445 12.70 11.64 -21.82
CA LEU A 445 12.27 10.26 -21.91
C LEU A 445 12.27 9.79 -23.37
N GLN A 446 13.03 8.72 -23.65
CA GLN A 446 13.12 8.05 -24.95
C GLN A 446 12.28 6.77 -24.92
N ASP A 447 11.01 6.87 -25.29
CA ASP A 447 10.05 5.78 -25.14
C ASP A 447 10.14 4.69 -26.23
N SER A 448 10.94 4.89 -27.29
CA SER A 448 11.06 3.93 -28.41
C SER A 448 11.47 2.53 -27.94
N SER A 449 12.41 2.46 -27.00
CA SER A 449 12.88 1.18 -26.43
C SER A 449 11.76 0.43 -25.69
N GLU A 450 10.92 1.16 -24.94
CA GLU A 450 9.77 0.60 -24.24
C GLU A 450 8.69 0.13 -25.23
N ILE A 451 8.38 0.93 -26.25
CA ILE A 451 7.43 0.55 -27.31
C ILE A 451 7.87 -0.77 -27.97
N ILE A 452 9.16 -0.88 -28.33
CA ILE A 452 9.72 -2.09 -28.93
C ILE A 452 9.63 -3.27 -27.96
N ALA A 453 9.96 -3.08 -26.69
CA ALA A 453 9.87 -4.14 -25.68
C ALA A 453 8.44 -4.65 -25.50
N LEU A 454 7.45 -3.76 -25.42
CA LEU A 454 6.03 -4.11 -25.29
C LEU A 454 5.54 -4.88 -26.53
N LEU A 455 5.86 -4.40 -27.73
CA LEU A 455 5.48 -5.08 -28.98
C LEU A 455 6.17 -6.44 -29.11
N LYS A 456 7.42 -6.57 -28.67
CA LYS A 456 8.14 -7.84 -28.66
C LYS A 456 7.47 -8.86 -27.75
N ARG A 457 7.05 -8.47 -26.55
CA ARG A 457 6.30 -9.35 -25.63
C ARG A 457 4.99 -9.82 -26.26
N SER A 458 4.23 -8.91 -26.90
CA SER A 458 3.02 -9.29 -27.65
C SER A 458 3.32 -10.22 -28.82
N PHE A 459 4.37 -9.94 -29.60
CA PHE A 459 4.79 -10.75 -30.75
C PHE A 459 5.09 -12.20 -30.35
N GLU A 460 5.92 -12.39 -29.33
CA GLU A 460 6.29 -13.70 -28.80
C GLU A 460 5.07 -14.47 -28.29
N ALA A 461 4.21 -13.79 -27.52
CA ALA A 461 2.98 -14.40 -27.01
C ALA A 461 2.01 -14.80 -28.13
N TYR A 462 1.82 -13.95 -29.16
CA TYR A 462 0.97 -14.29 -30.29
C TYR A 462 1.53 -15.43 -31.15
N ASN A 463 2.86 -15.53 -31.31
CA ASN A 463 3.48 -16.69 -31.96
C ASN A 463 3.22 -17.98 -31.19
N ASN A 464 3.35 -17.94 -29.86
CA ASN A 464 3.06 -19.10 -29.01
C ASN A 464 1.59 -19.53 -29.12
N LEU A 465 0.67 -18.57 -29.29
CA LEU A 465 -0.76 -18.82 -29.54
C LEU A 465 -1.08 -19.17 -31.01
N LYS A 466 -0.07 -19.24 -31.90
CA LYS A 466 -0.24 -19.45 -33.36
C LYS A 466 -1.14 -18.41 -34.03
N ALA A 467 -1.18 -17.19 -33.48
CA ALA A 467 -1.96 -16.06 -33.98
C ALA A 467 -1.14 -15.23 -35.01
N GLU A 468 -0.78 -15.85 -36.14
CA GLU A 468 0.19 -15.33 -37.12
C GLU A 468 -0.09 -13.90 -37.58
N ARG A 469 -1.36 -13.54 -37.84
CA ARG A 469 -1.73 -12.19 -38.29
C ARG A 469 -1.41 -11.12 -37.25
N ARG A 470 -1.66 -11.41 -35.97
CA ARG A 470 -1.38 -10.46 -34.88
C ARG A 470 0.12 -10.38 -34.60
N ALA A 471 0.81 -11.51 -34.63
CA ALA A 471 2.27 -11.53 -34.55
C ALA A 471 2.89 -10.70 -35.69
N ALA A 472 2.53 -10.93 -36.94
CA ALA A 472 3.03 -10.14 -38.08
C ALA A 472 2.77 -8.64 -37.92
N TYR A 473 1.59 -8.26 -37.39
CA TYR A 473 1.28 -6.86 -37.08
C TYR A 473 2.23 -6.27 -36.03
N CYS A 474 2.47 -6.97 -34.92
CA CYS A 474 3.44 -6.53 -33.90
C CYS A 474 4.86 -6.41 -34.49
N GLY A 475 5.30 -7.40 -35.28
CA GLY A 475 6.61 -7.37 -35.94
C GLY A 475 6.77 -6.20 -36.90
N PHE A 476 5.74 -5.89 -37.69
CA PHE A 476 5.72 -4.70 -38.55
C PHE A 476 5.82 -3.41 -37.74
N GLN A 477 5.07 -3.29 -36.64
CA GLN A 477 5.10 -2.12 -35.78
C GLN A 477 6.45 -1.95 -35.07
N MET A 478 7.14 -3.03 -34.71
CA MET A 478 8.50 -2.99 -34.17
C MET A 478 9.51 -2.50 -35.21
N ALA A 479 9.45 -3.06 -36.43
CA ALA A 479 10.35 -2.66 -37.51
C ALA A 479 10.23 -1.16 -37.84
N ARG A 480 9.01 -0.60 -37.75
CA ARG A 480 8.80 0.85 -37.90
C ARG A 480 9.46 1.65 -36.78
N GLU A 481 9.42 1.20 -35.53
CA GLU A 481 10.07 1.91 -34.42
C GLU A 481 11.60 1.84 -34.49
N TYR A 482 12.17 0.69 -34.86
CA TYR A 482 13.60 0.60 -35.17
C TYR A 482 14.00 1.59 -36.27
N PHE A 483 13.14 1.74 -37.29
CA PHE A 483 13.35 2.73 -38.35
C PHE A 483 13.40 4.16 -37.84
N LEU A 484 12.44 4.54 -37.02
CA LEU A 484 12.37 5.90 -36.47
C LEU A 484 13.52 6.18 -35.49
N SER A 485 14.02 5.15 -34.80
CA SER A 485 15.09 5.28 -33.80
C SER A 485 16.51 5.22 -34.39
N ASN A 486 16.65 5.02 -35.71
CA ASN A 486 17.93 4.80 -36.40
C ASN A 486 18.76 3.63 -35.81
N GLU A 487 18.10 2.65 -35.20
CA GLU A 487 18.71 1.45 -34.62
C GLU A 487 18.58 0.28 -35.61
N PHE A 488 19.38 0.32 -36.69
CA PHE A 488 19.39 -0.68 -37.76
C PHE A 488 20.56 -1.64 -37.74
#